data_AF-A0A9D7LT95-F1
#
_entry.id   AF-A0A9D7LT95-F1
#
_cell.length_a   1.000
_cell.length_b   1.000
_cell.length_c   1.000
_cell.angle_alpha   90.00
_cell.angle_beta   90.00
_cell.angle_gamma   90.00
#
_symmetry.space_group_name_H-M   'P 1'
#
loop_
_entity.id
_entity.type
_entity.pdbx_description
1 polymer ?
#
loop_
_entity_poly.entity_id
_entity_poly.type
_entity_poly.pdbx_seq_one_letter_code
_entity_poly.pdbx_strand_id
1 'polypeptide(L)' 'MTRILADLPDEDIKWLDARAAEQGKSRASVLREAVQAYRAAGEQQGIERFFGIWAGRAQADPQ' A
#
# COMPACT_ATOMS: atom_id res chain seq x y z
N MET A 1 1.29 -17.25 -9.54
CA MET A 1 2.33 -16.55 -8.76
C MET A 1 3.51 -16.29 -9.67
N THR A 2 4.08 -15.09 -9.62
CA THR A 2 5.23 -14.71 -10.44
C THR A 2 6.42 -14.43 -9.52
N ARG A 3 7.63 -14.84 -9.92
CA ARG A 3 8.85 -14.61 -9.14
C ARG A 3 9.50 -13.32 -9.61
N ILE A 4 10.02 -12.54 -8.67
CA ILE A 4 10.80 -11.33 -8.95
C ILE A 4 12.16 -11.44 -8.27
N LEU A 5 13.15 -10.75 -8.82
CA LEU A 5 14.42 -10.48 -8.16
C LEU A 5 14.42 -9.00 -7.76
N ALA A 6 14.86 -8.73 -6.54
CA ALA A 6 14.97 -7.38 -6.01
C ALA A 6 16.26 -7.31 -5.20
N ASP A 7 17.09 -6.33 -5.52
CA ASP A 7 18.31 -6.04 -4.77
C ASP A 7 17.92 -5.23 -3.52
N LEU A 8 18.27 -5.76 -2.36
CA LEU A 8 18.07 -5.11 -1.08
C LEU A 8 19.42 -5.06 -0.35
N PRO A 9 19.74 -3.94 0.32
CA PRO A 9 20.87 -3.88 1.25
C PRO A 9 20.81 -4.99 2.30
N ASP A 10 21.97 -5.48 2.73
CA ASP A 10 22.08 -6.54 3.74
C ASP A 10 21.38 -6.18 5.06
N GLU A 11 21.40 -4.90 5.43
CA GLU A 11 20.75 -4.39 6.64
C GLU A 11 19.22 -4.51 6.57
N ASP A 12 18.62 -4.24 5.41
CA ASP A 12 17.20 -4.39 5.17
C ASP A 12 16.78 -5.86 5.19
N ILE A 13 17.63 -6.75 4.65
CA ILE A 13 17.42 -8.20 4.73
C ILE A 13 17.42 -8.68 6.19
N LYS A 14 18.40 -8.25 6.99
CA LYS A 14 18.49 -8.60 8.42
C LYS A 14 17.29 -8.09 9.20
N TRP A 15 16.90 -6.83 8.97
CA TRP A 15 15.72 -6.24 9.58
C TRP A 15 14.47 -7.04 9.23
N LEU A 16 14.31 -7.43 7.97
CA LEU A 16 13.14 -8.18 7.50
C LEU A 16 13.07 -9.59 8.09
N ASP A 17 14.22 -10.27 8.25
CA ASP A 17 14.29 -11.58 8.91
C ASP A 17 13.93 -11.48 10.39
N ALA A 18 14.45 -10.48 11.11
CA ALA A 18 14.08 -10.24 12.51
C ALA A 18 12.58 -9.98 12.65
N ARG A 19 12.03 -9.10 11.80
CA ARG A 19 10.61 -8.74 11.79
C ARG A 19 9.70 -9.93 11.46
N ALA A 20 10.16 -10.85 10.61
CA ALA A 20 9.45 -12.08 10.29
C ALA A 20 9.47 -13.07 11.46
N ALA A 21 10.62 -13.23 12.13
CA ALA A 21 10.77 -14.06 13.31
C ALA A 21 9.89 -13.59 14.48
N GLU A 22 9.87 -12.28 14.76
CA GLU A 22 8.99 -11.68 15.77
C GLU A 22 7.50 -12.00 15.55
N GLN A 23 7.08 -12.09 14.29
CA GLN A 23 5.70 -12.36 13.91
C GLN A 23 5.39 -13.85 13.72
N GLY A 24 6.38 -14.74 13.84
CA GLY A 24 6.22 -16.16 13.53
C GLY A 24 5.85 -16.43 12.06
N LYS A 25 6.21 -15.55 11.14
CA LYS A 25 5.87 -15.61 9.72
C LYS A 25 7.11 -15.89 8.86
N SER A 26 6.89 -16.37 7.64
CA SER A 26 7.96 -16.36 6.64
C SER A 26 8.21 -14.95 6.13
N ARG A 27 9.47 -14.63 5.84
CA ARG A 27 9.89 -13.36 5.20
C ARG A 27 9.06 -13.03 3.95
N ALA A 28 8.78 -14.01 3.10
CA ALA A 28 7.96 -13.81 1.91
C ALA A 28 6.49 -13.44 2.24
N SER A 29 5.93 -13.92 3.36
CA SER A 29 4.60 -13.51 3.81
C SER A 29 4.59 -12.05 4.25
N VAL A 30 5.58 -11.64 5.04
CA VAL A 30 5.74 -10.24 5.48
C VAL A 30 5.86 -9.31 4.27
N LEU A 31 6.67 -9.68 3.27
CA LEU A 31 6.82 -8.93 2.03
C LEU A 31 5.50 -8.79 1.26
N ARG A 32 4.72 -9.87 1.13
CA ARG A 32 3.40 -9.81 0.46
C ARG A 32 2.44 -8.88 1.19
N GLU A 33 2.38 -8.97 2.51
CA GLU A 33 1.53 -8.10 3.34
C GLU A 33 1.95 -6.63 3.21
N ALA A 34 3.26 -6.35 3.25
CA ALA A 34 3.79 -5.00 3.07
C ALA A 34 3.42 -4.40 1.71
N VAL A 35 3.53 -5.18 0.61
CA VAL A 35 3.12 -4.73 -0.73
C VAL A 35 1.62 -4.44 -0.79
N GLN A 36 0.78 -5.28 -0.18
CA GLN A 36 -0.68 -5.03 -0.12
C GLN A 36 -1.00 -3.77 0.67
N ALA A 37 -0.37 -3.57 1.82
CA ALA A 37 -0.55 -2.37 2.63
C ALA A 37 -0.10 -1.10 1.88
N TYR A 38 1.03 -1.15 1.20
CA TYR A 38 1.53 -0.04 0.38
C TYR A 38 0.56 0.33 -0.75
N ARG A 39 -0.01 -0.66 -1.44
CA ARG A 39 -1.02 -0.44 -2.47
C ARG A 39 -2.28 0.22 -1.91
N ALA A 40 -2.81 -0.30 -0.81
CA ALA A 40 -4.00 0.24 -0.17
C ALA A 40 -3.80 1.70 0.28
N ALA A 41 -2.62 2.03 0.80
CA ALA A 41 -2.27 3.40 1.16
C ALA A 41 -2.26 4.35 -0.06
N GLY A 42 -1.75 3.89 -1.21
CA GLY A 42 -1.79 4.65 -2.46
C GLY A 42 -3.21 4.84 -3.02
N GLU A 43 -4.08 3.85 -2.87
CA GLU A 43 -5.49 3.91 -3.28
C GLU A 43 -6.30 4.89 -2.42
N GLN A 44 -6.05 4.93 -1.11
CA GLN A 44 -6.69 5.89 -0.19
C GLN A 44 -6.36 7.34 -0.54
N GLN A 45 -5.10 7.64 -0.87
CA GLN A 45 -4.70 8.96 -1.39
C GLN A 45 -5.41 9.29 -2.71
N GLY A 46 -5.78 8.28 -3.50
CA GLY A 46 -6.61 8.44 -4.68
C GLY A 46 -8.01 8.96 -4.33
N ILE A 47 -8.69 8.33 -3.37
CA ILE A 47 -10.03 8.73 -2.93
C ILE A 47 -10.00 10.15 -2.32
N GLU A 48 -9.01 10.47 -1.47
CA GLU A 48 -8.82 11.82 -0.91
C GLU A 48 -8.65 12.89 -2.00
N ARG A 49 -8.02 12.59 -3.14
CA ARG A 49 -7.92 13.52 -4.28
C ARG A 49 -9.26 13.82 -4.95
N PHE A 50 -10.28 12.97 -4.82
CA PHE A 50 -11.59 13.19 -5.43
C PHE A 50 -12.63 13.74 -4.43
N PHE A 51 -12.29 13.85 -3.13
CA PHE A 51 -13.13 14.53 -2.15
C PHE A 51 -13.23 16.02 -2.51
N GLY A 52 -14.44 16.49 -2.84
CA GLY A 52 -14.73 17.91 -3.14
C GLY A 52 -15.02 18.22 -4.61
N ILE A 53 -14.83 17.29 -5.55
CA ILE A 53 -15.11 17.53 -6.99
C ILE A 53 -16.59 17.83 -7.25
N TRP A 54 -17.49 17.32 -6.42
CA TRP A 54 -18.94 17.56 -6.51
C TRP A 54 -19.42 18.71 -5.62
N ALA A 55 -18.57 19.29 -4.77
CA ALA A 55 -18.98 20.33 -3.82
C ALA A 55 -19.40 21.67 -4.48
N GLY A 56 -19.05 21.87 -5.76
CA GLY A 56 -19.38 23.06 -6.54
C GLY A 56 -20.59 22.94 -7.46
N ARG A 57 -21.29 21.80 -7.52
CA ARG A 57 -22.53 21.71 -8.31
C ARG A 57 -23.69 22.29 -7.49
N ALA A 58 -23.84 23.61 -7.57
CA ALA A 58 -25.12 24.23 -7.28
C ALA A 58 -26.18 23.53 -8.13
N GLN A 59 -27.29 23.16 -7.49
CA GLN A 59 -28.49 22.60 -8.11
C GLN A 59 -28.74 23.33 -9.44
N ALA A 60 -28.67 22.62 -10.57
CA ALA A 60 -29.09 23.20 -11.83
C ALA A 60 -30.59 23.49 -11.69
N ASP A 61 -30.92 24.78 -11.64
CA ASP A 61 -32.29 25.27 -11.56
C ASP A 61 -33.02 24.85 -12.85
N PRO A 62 -34.11 24.07 -12.78
CA PRO A 62 -34.89 23.73 -13.95
C PRO A 62 -35.67 24.96 -14.40
N GLN A 63 -35.30 25.53 -15.55
CA GLN A 63 -36.12 26.48 -16.32
C GLN A 63 -37.38 25.79 -16.87
#